data_AF-A0A2G2GQF7-F1
#
_entry.id   AF-A0A2G2GQF7-F1
#
_cell.length_a   1.000
_cell.length_b   1.000
_cell.length_c   1.000
_cell.angle_alpha   90.00
_cell.angle_beta   90.00
_cell.angle_gamma   90.00
#
_symmetry.space_group_name_H-M   'P 1'
#
loop_
_entity.id
_entity.type
_entity.pdbx_description
1 polymer ?
#
loop_
_entity_poly.entity_id
_entity_poly.type
_entity_poly.pdbx_seq_one_letter_code
_entity_poly.pdbx_strand_id
1 'polypeptide(L)'
;MAALLVVPAIVLSQLPGWAMLLLLGALVVLVRGWRLPQPVALELHAQTLTVTGQHTQVMERPLRVIRHGPWLAMQTPKGWLHVFEDQAPVAELQPFYQWLWTNREHS
;
A
#
# COMPACT_ATOMS: atom_id res chain seq x y z
N MET A 1 11.47 -1.23 -25.05
CA MET A 1 11.14 -0.20 -24.04
C MET A 1 11.36 1.24 -24.51
N ALA A 2 12.11 1.52 -25.58
CA ALA A 2 12.35 2.89 -26.04
C ALA A 2 11.10 3.59 -26.63
N ALA A 3 10.26 2.89 -27.39
CA ALA A 3 9.11 3.49 -28.08
C ALA A 3 8.01 4.03 -27.14
N LEU A 4 7.88 3.47 -25.92
CA LEU A 4 6.87 3.89 -24.94
C LEU A 4 7.17 5.24 -24.28
N LEU A 5 8.42 5.71 -24.34
CA LEU A 5 8.85 6.97 -23.73
C LEU A 5 8.83 8.15 -24.72
N VAL A 6 8.80 7.88 -26.02
CA VAL A 6 8.89 8.91 -27.07
C VAL A 6 7.62 9.78 -27.12
N VAL A 7 6.45 9.15 -27.00
CA VAL A 7 5.15 9.83 -27.06
C VAL A 7 4.96 10.85 -25.93
N PRO A 8 5.16 10.51 -24.64
CA PRO A 8 5.04 11.49 -23.57
C PRO A 8 6.11 12.59 -23.66
N ALA A 9 7.33 12.29 -24.11
CA ALA A 9 8.38 13.29 -24.27
C ALA A 9 8.06 14.34 -25.35
N ILE A 10 7.48 13.93 -26.49
CA ILE A 10 7.07 14.85 -27.55
C ILE A 10 5.93 15.74 -27.07
N VAL A 11 4.93 15.18 -26.39
CA VAL A 11 3.80 15.95 -25.83
C VAL A 11 4.26 16.95 -24.76
N LEU A 12 5.19 16.53 -23.88
CA LEU A 12 5.78 17.41 -22.87
C LEU A 12 6.63 18.53 -23.49
N SER A 13 7.33 18.27 -24.60
CA SER A 13 8.19 19.26 -25.27
C SER A 13 7.42 20.40 -25.95
N GLN A 14 6.14 20.20 -26.23
CA GLN A 14 5.26 21.22 -26.81
C GLN A 14 4.64 22.13 -25.74
N LEU A 15 4.84 21.84 -24.45
CA LEU A 15 4.31 22.66 -23.38
C LEU A 15 5.19 23.91 -23.19
N PRO A 16 4.58 25.10 -23.06
CA PRO A 16 5.31 26.29 -22.69
C PRO A 16 5.93 26.13 -21.29
N GLY A 17 7.10 26.74 -21.06
CA GLY A 17 7.90 26.51 -19.84
C GLY A 17 7.15 26.75 -18.52
N TRP A 18 6.21 27.68 -18.49
CA TRP A 18 5.36 27.92 -17.31
C TRP A 18 4.42 26.73 -17.01
N ALA A 19 3.90 26.06 -18.04
CA ALA A 19 3.05 24.88 -17.87
C ALA A 19 3.85 23.69 -17.34
N MET A 20 5.13 23.57 -17.74
CA MET A 20 6.04 22.56 -17.20
C MET A 20 6.34 22.80 -15.71
N LEU A 21 6.53 24.06 -15.30
CA LEU A 21 6.69 24.42 -13.88
C LEU A 21 5.43 24.09 -13.06
N LEU A 22 4.23 24.35 -13.61
CA LEU A 22 2.98 23.95 -12.96
C LEU A 22 2.84 22.43 -12.87
N LEU A 23 3.22 21.69 -13.91
CA LEU A 23 3.20 20.23 -13.93
C LEU A 23 4.15 19.64 -12.87
N LEU A 24 5.36 20.19 -12.76
CA LEU A 24 6.31 19.80 -11.71
C LEU A 24 5.77 20.14 -10.32
N GLY A 25 5.17 21.32 -10.13
CA GLY A 25 4.52 21.70 -8.88
C GLY A 25 3.37 20.75 -8.52
N ALA A 26 2.49 20.46 -9.47
CA ALA A 26 1.38 19.53 -9.31
C ALA A 26 1.88 18.12 -9.00
N LEU A 27 2.95 17.66 -9.64
CA LEU A 27 3.57 16.36 -9.37
C LEU A 27 4.09 16.28 -7.93
N VAL A 28 4.78 17.31 -7.44
CA VAL A 28 5.24 17.36 -6.05
C VAL A 28 4.06 17.34 -5.07
N VAL A 29 3.00 18.08 -5.35
CA VAL A 29 1.77 18.05 -4.53
C VAL A 29 1.12 16.68 -4.55
N LEU A 30 1.03 16.05 -5.72
CA LEU A 30 0.46 14.72 -5.89
C LEU A 30 1.28 13.67 -5.11
N VAL A 31 2.60 13.70 -5.25
CA VAL A 31 3.52 12.79 -4.53
C VAL A 31 3.46 13.01 -3.02
N ARG A 32 3.38 14.26 -2.56
CA ARG A 32 3.25 14.57 -1.12
C ARG A 32 1.89 14.21 -0.54
N GLY A 33 0.83 14.35 -1.33
CA GLY A 33 -0.54 13.95 -0.96
C GLY A 33 -0.76 12.45 -1.05
N TRP A 34 0.07 11.74 -1.81
CA TRP A 34 -0.01 10.30 -1.94
C TRP A 34 0.62 9.63 -0.72
N ARG A 35 -0.20 9.45 0.32
CA ARG A 35 0.12 8.54 1.43
C ARG A 35 -0.59 7.21 1.20
N LEU A 36 0.16 6.12 1.28
CA LEU A 36 -0.45 4.80 1.37
C LEU A 36 -1.30 4.76 2.65
N PRO A 37 -2.55 4.26 2.60
CA PRO A 37 -3.35 4.10 3.79
C PRO A 37 -2.66 3.10 4.72
N GLN A 38 -2.13 3.60 5.83
CA GLN A 38 -1.49 2.81 6.85
C GLN A 38 -2.53 2.43 7.91
N PRO A 39 -2.46 1.20 8.46
CA PRO A 39 -3.28 0.85 9.62
C PRO A 39 -2.83 1.67 10.82
N VAL A 40 -3.80 2.14 11.60
CA VAL A 40 -3.59 2.74 12.93
C VAL A 40 -3.47 1.64 13.99
N ALA A 41 -4.25 0.57 13.84
CA ALA A 41 -4.24 -0.57 14.74
C ALA A 41 -4.53 -1.88 13.98
N LEU A 42 -3.93 -2.96 14.47
CA LEU A 42 -4.23 -4.32 14.07
C LEU A 42 -4.56 -5.09 15.34
N GLU A 43 -5.72 -5.74 15.38
CA GLU A 43 -6.14 -6.54 16.53
C GLU A 43 -6.51 -7.95 16.05
N LEU A 44 -5.90 -8.95 16.70
CA LEU A 44 -6.13 -10.34 16.39
C LEU A 44 -7.02 -10.98 17.47
N HIS A 45 -8.20 -11.46 17.10
CA HIS A 45 -9.14 -12.08 18.01
C HIS A 45 -9.51 -13.49 17.56
N ALA A 46 -9.01 -14.50 18.27
CA ALA A 46 -9.23 -15.95 18.06
C ALA A 46 -8.88 -16.44 16.64
N GLN A 47 -9.65 -16.04 15.63
CA GLN A 47 -9.47 -16.37 14.22
C GLN A 47 -9.78 -15.19 13.28
N THR A 48 -10.12 -14.01 13.81
CA THR A 48 -10.40 -12.82 13.01
C THR A 48 -9.32 -11.76 13.19
N LEU A 49 -9.03 -11.06 12.11
CA LEU A 49 -8.16 -9.90 12.07
C LEU A 49 -9.01 -8.64 11.91
N THR A 50 -9.00 -7.79 12.92
CA THR A 50 -9.56 -6.44 12.86
C THR A 50 -8.47 -5.47 12.47
N VAL A 51 -8.68 -4.77 11.36
CA VAL A 51 -7.81 -3.71 10.88
C VAL A 51 -8.52 -2.38 11.12
N THR A 52 -7.87 -1.51 11.89
CA THR A 52 -8.34 -0.15 12.16
C THR A 52 -7.45 0.84 11.43
N GLY A 53 -8.01 1.64 10.53
CA GLY A 53 -7.31 2.68 9.78
C GLY A 53 -8.23 3.86 9.53
N GLN A 54 -8.37 4.31 8.28
CA GLN A 54 -9.45 5.24 7.90
C GLN A 54 -10.85 4.63 8.11
N HIS A 55 -10.95 3.31 8.00
CA HIS A 55 -12.16 2.55 8.27
C HIS A 55 -11.77 1.31 9.08
N THR A 56 -12.64 0.89 9.99
CA THR A 56 -12.52 -0.39 10.70
C THR A 56 -13.09 -1.49 9.82
N GLN A 57 -12.34 -2.59 9.68
CA GLN A 57 -12.75 -3.76 8.92
C GLN A 57 -12.33 -5.02 9.65
N VAL A 58 -13.21 -6.02 9.65
CA VAL A 58 -12.95 -7.33 10.25
C VAL A 58 -12.81 -8.34 9.13
N MET A 59 -11.83 -9.23 9.26
CA MET A 59 -11.49 -10.22 8.27
C MET A 59 -11.39 -11.59 8.94
N GLU A 60 -12.13 -12.57 8.43
CA GLU A 60 -12.04 -13.97 8.89
C GLU A 60 -10.89 -14.73 8.23
N ARG A 61 -10.46 -14.28 7.06
CA ARG A 61 -9.32 -14.83 6.32
C ARG A 61 -8.64 -13.74 5.49
N PRO A 62 -7.32 -13.83 5.27
CA PRO A 62 -6.65 -12.98 4.30
C PRO A 62 -7.09 -13.31 2.87
N LEU A 63 -7.40 -12.31 2.06
CA LEU A 63 -7.71 -12.50 0.64
C LEU A 63 -6.43 -12.81 -0.15
N ARG A 64 -5.47 -11.89 -0.10
CA ARG A 64 -4.17 -12.03 -0.75
C ARG A 64 -3.12 -11.39 0.13
N VAL A 65 -1.98 -12.07 0.29
CA VAL A 65 -0.86 -11.58 1.08
C VAL A 65 0.39 -11.62 0.21
N ILE A 66 1.08 -10.49 0.13
CA ILE A 66 2.38 -10.37 -0.53
C ILE A 66 3.37 -9.95 0.55
N ARG A 67 4.41 -10.75 0.74
CA ARG A 67 5.50 -10.44 1.64
C ARG A 67 6.78 -10.27 0.84
N HIS A 68 7.42 -9.12 0.97
CA HIS A 68 8.72 -8.87 0.37
C HIS A 68 9.66 -8.29 1.43
N GLY A 69 10.40 -9.20 2.08
CA GLY A 69 11.28 -8.86 3.21
C GLY A 69 10.48 -8.27 4.39
N PRO A 70 10.80 -7.04 4.83
CA PRO A 70 10.14 -6.37 5.95
C PRO A 70 8.79 -5.73 5.60
N TRP A 71 8.46 -5.69 4.30
CA TRP A 71 7.19 -5.15 3.81
C TRP A 71 6.17 -6.27 3.64
N LEU A 72 4.98 -6.05 4.20
CA LEU A 72 3.81 -6.89 4.02
C LEU A 72 2.67 -6.08 3.40
N ALA A 73 2.13 -6.56 2.29
CA ALA A 73 0.89 -6.06 1.72
C ALA A 73 -0.20 -7.11 1.84
N MET A 74 -1.37 -6.71 2.33
CA MET A 74 -2.53 -7.57 2.46
C MET A 74 -3.72 -6.94 1.74
N GLN A 75 -4.39 -7.73 0.93
CA GLN A 75 -5.66 -7.35 0.31
C GLN A 75 -6.78 -7.53 1.33
N THR A 76 -7.54 -6.46 1.55
CA THR A 76 -8.72 -6.41 2.40
C THR A 76 -9.96 -6.11 1.54
N PRO A 77 -11.19 -6.27 2.08
CA PRO A 77 -12.41 -5.92 1.34
C PRO A 77 -12.50 -4.44 0.93
N LYS A 78 -11.73 -3.56 1.57
CA LYS A 78 -11.69 -2.12 1.29
C LYS A 78 -10.49 -1.67 0.47
N GLY A 79 -9.59 -2.58 0.10
CA GLY A 79 -8.42 -2.28 -0.72
C GLY A 79 -7.15 -2.93 -0.21
N TRP A 80 -6.00 -2.42 -0.65
CA TRP A 80 -4.70 -2.90 -0.21
C TRP A 80 -4.25 -2.18 1.06
N LEU A 81 -3.86 -2.97 2.06
CA LEU A 81 -3.24 -2.50 3.28
C LEU A 81 -1.74 -2.78 3.22
N HIS A 82 -0.94 -1.80 3.61
CA HIS A 82 0.51 -1.91 3.65
C HIS A 82 0.98 -1.82 5.11
N VAL A 83 1.62 -2.88 5.58
CA VAL A 83 2.25 -2.97 6.89
C VAL A 83 3.76 -2.98 6.70
N PHE A 84 4.45 -2.10 7.41
CA PHE A 84 5.90 -1.94 7.34
C PHE A 84 6.52 -2.27 8.70
N GLU A 85 7.77 -2.73 8.70
CA GLU A 85 8.49 -3.15 9.92
C GLU A 85 8.78 -1.98 10.87
N ASP A 86 8.81 -0.75 10.39
CA ASP A 86 8.99 0.45 11.21
C ASP A 86 7.70 0.90 11.93
N GLN A 87 6.55 0.29 11.63
CA GLN A 87 5.28 0.62 12.27
C GLN A 87 5.13 0.01 13.67
N ALA A 88 5.75 -1.14 13.92
CA ALA A 88 5.75 -1.81 15.22
C ALA A 88 6.92 -2.80 15.31
N PRO A 89 7.44 -3.08 16.52
CA PRO A 89 8.45 -4.11 16.71
C PRO A 89 8.04 -5.46 16.12
N VAL A 90 9.01 -6.22 15.59
CA VAL A 90 8.76 -7.55 14.98
C VAL A 90 8.00 -8.49 15.91
N ALA A 91 8.26 -8.44 17.22
CA ALA A 91 7.57 -9.25 18.22
C ALA A 91 6.05 -8.99 18.25
N GLU A 92 5.63 -7.75 18.03
CA GLU A 92 4.22 -7.36 17.97
C GLU A 92 3.58 -7.73 16.63
N LEU A 93 4.37 -7.74 15.54
CA LEU A 93 3.91 -8.14 14.21
C LEU A 93 3.83 -9.67 14.03
N GLN A 94 4.60 -10.44 14.82
CA GLN A 94 4.72 -11.89 14.69
C GLN A 94 3.39 -12.66 14.76
N PRO A 95 2.44 -12.37 15.69
CA PRO A 95 1.15 -13.06 15.75
C PRO A 95 0.33 -12.86 14.48
N PHE A 96 0.38 -11.67 13.88
CA PHE A 96 -0.30 -11.39 12.62
C PHE A 96 0.30 -12.18 11.48
N TYR A 97 1.63 -12.25 11.37
CA TYR A 97 2.29 -13.07 10.36
C TYR A 97 1.94 -14.55 10.49
N GLN A 98 1.89 -15.08 11.72
CA GLN A 98 1.46 -16.45 11.97
C GLN A 98 0.01 -16.67 11.52
N TRP A 99 -0.91 -15.79 11.89
CA TRP A 99 -2.31 -15.90 11.47
C TRP A 99 -2.47 -15.81 9.95
N LEU A 100 -1.76 -14.89 9.29
CA LEU A 100 -1.77 -14.77 7.82
C LEU A 100 -1.24 -16.03 7.15
N TRP A 101 -0.23 -16.68 7.72
CA TRP A 101 0.33 -17.91 7.20
C TRP A 101 -0.60 -19.11 7.39
N THR A 102 -1.26 -19.22 8.54
CA THR A 102 -2.16 -20.35 8.85
C THR A 102 -3.51 -20.25 8.15
N ASN A 103 -3.97 -19.03 7.83
CA ASN A 103 -5.28 -18.80 7.19
C ASN A 103 -5.19 -18.43 5.70
N ARG A 104 -4.00 -18.46 5.09
CA ARG A 104 -3.87 -18.26 3.64
C ARG A 104 -4.62 -19.38 2.91
N GLU A 105 -5.37 -19.04 1.87
CA GLU A 105 -5.83 -20.07 0.95
C GLU A 105 -4.61 -20.68 0.25
N HIS A 106 -4.49 -22.00 0.33
CA HIS A 106 -3.53 -22.77 -0.46
C HIS A 106 -3.95 -22.62 -1.94
N SER A 107 -3.33 -21.65 -2.62
CA SER A 107 -3.48 -21.46 -4.07
C SER A 107 -2.69 -22.51 -4.83
#